data_AF-A0AAW5FSL9-F1
#
_entry.id   AF-A0AAW5FSL9-F1
#
_cell.length_a   1.000
_cell.length_b   1.000
_cell.length_c   1.000
_cell.angle_alpha   90.00
_cell.angle_beta   90.00
_cell.angle_gamma   90.00
#
_symmetry.space_group_name_H-M   'P 1'
#
loop_
_entity.id
_entity.type
_entity.pdbx_description
1 polymer ?
#
loop_
_entity_poly.entity_id
_entity_poly.type
_entity_poly.pdbx_seq_one_letter_code
_entity_poly.pdbx_strand_id
1 'polypeptide(L)'
;MFKAVLSACLLVALSSVASEARTYRIHQVPECNVTMPCDFSYAQPRRERTSRSPLNPRSSLQAYRATQLTVTDAGGAPTTSISSARIVGSRPAGCPSSFCGCGAALRVFGRIVPELNLAANWLRFPRTSPAPGMVAARRGHVFVLEQHLEGDTWMAYDANSGGHATRMHARSLRGYTIVNPRGGSLA
;
A
#
# COMPACT_ATOMS: atom_id res chain seq x y z
N MET A 1 -30.34 -14.30 -35.66
CA MET A 1 -29.31 -13.97 -34.65
C MET A 1 -29.65 -12.74 -33.79
N PHE A 2 -30.40 -11.75 -34.30
CA PHE A 2 -30.86 -10.59 -33.51
C PHE A 2 -31.76 -10.92 -32.30
N LYS A 3 -32.59 -11.97 -32.39
CA LYS A 3 -33.50 -12.38 -31.30
C LYS A 3 -32.76 -12.86 -30.04
N ALA A 4 -31.59 -13.48 -30.17
CA ALA A 4 -30.80 -13.96 -29.04
C ALA A 4 -30.12 -12.81 -28.28
N VAL A 5 -29.70 -11.77 -28.99
CA VAL A 5 -29.06 -10.59 -28.40
C VAL A 5 -30.07 -9.76 -27.60
N LEU A 6 -31.29 -9.57 -28.11
CA LEU A 6 -32.38 -8.88 -27.39
C LEU A 6 -32.79 -9.63 -26.12
N SER A 7 -32.83 -10.96 -26.16
CA SER A 7 -33.13 -11.80 -24.99
C SER A 7 -32.08 -11.68 -23.88
N ALA A 8 -30.80 -11.55 -24.24
CA ALA A 8 -29.73 -11.37 -23.27
C ALA A 8 -29.76 -9.99 -22.61
N CYS A 9 -30.08 -8.93 -23.37
CA CYS A 9 -30.23 -7.58 -22.81
C CYS A 9 -31.41 -7.44 -21.86
N LEU A 10 -32.54 -8.14 -22.11
CA LEU A 10 -33.71 -8.10 -21.23
C LEU A 10 -33.44 -8.78 -19.88
N LEU A 11 -32.64 -9.85 -19.87
CA LEU A 11 -32.27 -10.57 -18.64
C LEU A 11 -31.37 -9.74 -17.72
N VAL A 12 -30.46 -8.93 -18.27
CA VAL A 12 -29.58 -8.06 -17.47
C VAL A 12 -30.35 -6.90 -16.82
N ALA A 13 -31.37 -6.37 -17.50
CA ALA A 13 -32.21 -5.30 -16.95
C ALA A 13 -33.06 -5.78 -15.76
N LEU A 14 -33.54 -7.03 -15.79
CA LEU A 14 -34.40 -7.59 -14.74
C LEU A 14 -33.65 -8.07 -13.50
N SER A 15 -32.34 -8.33 -13.58
CA SER A 15 -31.49 -8.70 -12.43
C SER A 15 -30.93 -7.51 -11.64
N SER A 16 -31.31 -6.29 -12.01
CA SER A 16 -30.88 -5.06 -11.33
C SER A 16 -31.70 -4.87 -10.05
N VAL A 17 -31.38 -5.65 -9.01
CA VAL A 17 -31.85 -5.35 -7.66
C VAL A 17 -31.22 -4.02 -7.22
N ALA A 18 -32.07 -3.03 -6.97
CA ALA A 18 -31.66 -1.76 -6.38
C ALA A 18 -30.97 -2.05 -5.04
N SER A 19 -29.71 -1.66 -4.93
CA SER A 19 -28.98 -1.75 -3.67
C SER A 19 -29.63 -0.76 -2.71
N GLU A 20 -30.45 -1.28 -1.80
CA GLU A 20 -31.11 -0.50 -0.75
C GLU A 20 -30.02 0.07 0.16
N ALA A 21 -29.78 1.39 0.05
CA ALA A 21 -28.90 2.07 0.98
C ALA A 21 -29.54 1.97 2.37
N ARG A 22 -28.91 1.19 3.26
CA ARG A 22 -29.37 1.04 4.64
C ARG A 22 -29.58 2.41 5.27
N THR A 23 -30.82 2.71 5.65
CA THR A 23 -31.16 3.86 6.49
C THR A 23 -30.43 3.69 7.82
N TYR A 24 -29.46 4.56 8.08
CA TYR A 24 -28.65 4.51 9.30
C TYR A 24 -29.52 4.96 10.48
N ARG A 25 -30.17 4.00 11.14
CA ARG A 25 -30.87 4.23 12.41
C ARG A 25 -29.80 4.29 13.50
N ILE A 26 -29.44 5.50 13.93
CA ILE A 26 -28.51 5.70 15.05
C ILE A 26 -29.23 5.26 16.33
N HIS A 27 -28.94 4.04 16.80
CA HIS A 27 -29.18 3.70 18.20
C HIS A 27 -28.08 4.39 19.02
N GLN A 28 -28.45 5.50 19.68
CA GLN A 28 -27.60 6.12 20.70
C GLN A 28 -27.45 5.15 21.87
N VAL A 29 -26.24 4.63 22.05
CA VAL A 29 -25.81 3.99 23.30
C VAL A 29 -25.35 5.11 24.23
N PRO A 30 -25.79 5.19 25.51
CA PRO A 30 -25.60 6.39 26.34
C PRO A 30 -24.15 6.72 26.74
N GLU A 31 -23.15 5.92 26.36
CA GLU A 31 -21.77 6.07 26.86
C GLU A 31 -20.70 6.14 25.76
N CYS A 32 -21.02 6.70 24.59
CA CYS A 32 -20.00 7.02 23.58
C CYS A 32 -20.20 8.44 23.03
N ASN A 33 -19.53 9.42 23.66
CA ASN A 33 -19.47 10.79 23.19
C ASN A 33 -18.40 10.98 22.10
N VAL A 34 -18.49 10.22 21.01
CA VAL A 34 -17.63 10.42 19.84
C VAL A 34 -18.52 10.72 18.64
N THR A 35 -18.84 12.00 18.48
CA THR A 35 -19.34 12.52 17.20
C THR A 35 -18.12 12.77 16.32
N MET A 36 -17.89 11.93 15.31
CA MET A 36 -16.84 12.18 14.31
C MET A 36 -17.34 13.25 13.33
N PRO A 37 -16.74 14.45 13.22
CA PRO A 37 -17.16 15.41 12.22
C PRO A 37 -16.67 14.96 10.83
N CYS A 38 -17.58 14.88 9.88
CA CYS A 38 -17.25 14.76 8.46
C CYS A 38 -16.79 16.14 7.96
N ASP A 39 -15.49 16.37 7.87
CA ASP A 39 -14.96 17.63 7.33
C ASP A 39 -14.85 17.55 5.80
N PHE A 40 -15.92 17.94 5.11
CA PHE A 40 -15.90 18.40 3.72
C PHE A 40 -15.94 19.94 3.74
N SER A 41 -14.78 20.58 3.78
CA SER A 41 -14.70 22.05 3.72
C SER A 41 -14.70 22.55 2.26
N TYR A 42 -15.90 22.81 1.72
CA TYR A 42 -16.12 23.79 0.64
C TYR A 42 -16.58 25.13 1.26
N ALA A 43 -16.13 26.22 0.63
CA ALA A 43 -16.26 27.66 0.92
C ALA A 43 -17.51 28.24 1.65
N GLN A 44 -17.22 29.12 2.65
CA GLN A 44 -17.77 30.47 3.01
C GLN A 44 -19.28 30.69 3.34
N PRO A 45 -19.73 31.82 3.97
CA PRO A 45 -19.07 32.91 4.76
C PRO A 45 -19.74 33.30 6.12
N ARG A 46 -18.98 34.03 6.96
CA ARG A 46 -19.32 35.14 7.90
C ARG A 46 -20.63 35.15 8.74
N ARG A 47 -20.50 35.14 10.09
CA ARG A 47 -21.02 36.18 11.02
C ARG A 47 -20.45 36.06 12.45
N GLU A 48 -20.40 37.21 13.11
CA GLU A 48 -19.76 37.57 14.38
C GLU A 48 -20.34 36.87 15.64
N ARG A 49 -19.53 36.70 16.71
CA ARG A 49 -19.47 37.66 17.85
C ARG A 49 -18.77 37.08 19.11
N THR A 50 -17.63 37.68 19.45
CA THR A 50 -17.17 38.12 20.79
C THR A 50 -16.79 37.12 21.92
N SER A 51 -15.49 37.19 22.25
CA SER A 51 -14.82 37.19 23.56
C SER A 51 -15.06 36.07 24.58
N ARG A 52 -13.98 35.35 24.89
CA ARG A 52 -13.24 35.45 26.17
C ARG A 52 -11.98 34.57 26.13
N SER A 53 -10.81 35.20 26.24
CA SER A 53 -9.65 34.65 26.95
C SER A 53 -9.88 34.91 28.47
N PRO A 54 -9.14 34.33 29.43
CA PRO A 54 -7.87 33.62 29.31
C PRO A 54 -7.77 32.31 30.13
N LEU A 55 -6.73 31.51 29.86
CA LEU A 55 -5.86 30.85 30.85
C LEU A 55 -5.09 29.72 30.17
N ASN A 56 -3.82 29.98 29.92
CA ASN A 56 -2.82 28.99 29.57
C ASN A 56 -2.51 28.17 30.83
N PRO A 57 -2.46 26.84 30.74
CA PRO A 57 -1.25 26.17 31.24
C PRO A 57 -0.76 25.09 30.28
N ARG A 58 0.40 25.37 29.68
CA ARG A 58 1.38 24.37 29.24
C ARG A 58 1.79 23.48 30.41
N SER A 59 1.12 22.34 30.61
CA SER A 59 1.64 21.25 31.47
C SER A 59 0.74 20.01 31.43
N SER A 60 0.78 19.20 30.35
CA SER A 60 0.16 17.85 30.42
C SER A 60 0.62 16.84 29.38
N LEU A 61 1.40 17.20 28.36
CA LEU A 61 1.89 16.25 27.34
C LEU A 61 3.18 15.48 27.72
N GLN A 62 3.73 15.71 28.91
CA GLN A 62 4.90 14.97 29.41
C GLN A 62 4.54 13.75 30.29
N ALA A 63 3.26 13.55 30.64
CA ALA A 63 2.85 12.52 31.59
C ALA A 63 2.49 11.15 30.97
N TYR A 64 2.40 11.02 29.65
CA TYR A 64 2.09 9.72 29.00
C TYR A 64 3.33 8.92 28.55
N ARG A 65 4.55 9.41 28.83
CA ARG A 65 5.79 8.78 28.33
C ARG A 65 6.66 8.11 29.41
N ALA A 66 6.14 7.92 30.62
CA ALA A 66 6.90 7.38 31.75
C ALA A 66 6.18 6.23 32.47
N THR A 67 5.53 5.31 31.74
CA THR A 67 5.04 4.05 32.33
C THR A 67 5.11 2.88 31.34
N GLN A 68 6.34 2.50 30.97
CA GLN A 68 6.68 1.10 30.67
C GLN A 68 8.07 0.87 31.27
N LEU A 69 8.13 0.56 32.56
CA LEU A 69 8.38 -0.80 33.07
C LEU A 69 9.70 -1.38 32.55
N THR A 70 10.76 -1.04 33.28
CA THR A 70 11.97 -1.83 33.43
C THR A 70 11.62 -3.23 33.95
N VAL A 71 11.73 -4.24 33.10
CA VAL A 71 11.94 -5.63 33.51
C VAL A 71 13.18 -6.11 32.76
N THR A 72 14.29 -6.17 33.49
CA THR A 72 15.47 -6.95 33.12
C THR A 72 15.32 -8.33 33.74
N ASP A 73 15.26 -9.38 32.93
CA ASP A 73 16.29 -10.42 32.80
C ASP A 73 15.71 -11.73 32.21
N ALA A 74 16.62 -12.57 31.68
CA ALA A 74 16.48 -13.92 31.12
C ALA A 74 16.42 -14.00 29.59
N GLY A 75 17.53 -14.50 29.01
CA GLY A 75 17.78 -14.60 27.59
C GLY A 75 16.79 -15.46 26.80
N GLY A 76 16.62 -15.09 25.53
CA GLY A 76 15.83 -15.83 24.57
C GLY A 76 15.63 -15.05 23.27
N ALA A 77 16.49 -15.33 22.29
CA ALA A 77 16.40 -14.98 20.87
C ALA A 77 16.43 -13.49 20.48
N PRO A 78 17.17 -13.12 19.40
CA PRO A 78 16.95 -11.83 18.76
C PRO A 78 15.52 -11.83 18.23
N THR A 79 14.63 -11.09 18.90
CA THR A 79 13.35 -10.73 18.30
C THR A 79 13.69 -9.70 17.23
N THR A 80 14.03 -10.20 16.03
CA THR A 80 14.25 -9.39 14.84
C THR A 80 12.96 -8.61 14.63
N SER A 81 12.92 -7.35 15.04
CA SER A 81 11.80 -6.46 14.76
C SER A 81 11.60 -6.51 13.24
N ILE A 82 10.53 -7.16 12.78
CA ILE A 82 10.20 -7.23 11.37
C ILE A 82 10.09 -5.79 10.92
N SER A 83 11.09 -5.38 10.15
CA SER A 83 11.56 -4.01 10.14
C SER A 83 10.45 -3.12 9.61
N SER A 84 10.12 -2.09 10.38
CA SER A 84 9.26 -1.01 9.90
C SER A 84 9.78 -0.56 8.54
N ALA A 85 8.89 -0.56 7.54
CA ALA A 85 9.28 -0.33 6.17
C ALA A 85 10.04 1.01 6.03
N ARG A 86 11.24 0.95 5.47
CA ARG A 86 12.08 2.12 5.26
C ARG A 86 11.78 2.72 3.90
N ILE A 87 11.35 3.99 3.86
CA ILE A 87 11.26 4.73 2.59
C ILE A 87 12.69 5.05 2.13
N VAL A 88 13.01 4.68 0.89
CA VAL A 88 14.32 4.90 0.27
C VAL A 88 14.27 5.81 -0.95
N GLY A 89 13.07 6.23 -1.36
CA GLY A 89 12.94 7.18 -2.46
C GLY A 89 11.49 7.48 -2.81
N SER A 90 11.32 8.42 -3.74
CA SER A 90 10.05 8.77 -4.38
C SER A 90 10.07 8.31 -5.85
N ARG A 91 9.06 8.72 -6.63
CA ARG A 91 9.00 8.45 -8.07
C ARG A 91 10.23 9.03 -8.78
N PRO A 92 11.05 8.20 -9.45
CA PRO A 92 12.19 8.69 -10.23
C PRO A 92 11.75 9.56 -11.42
N ALA A 93 12.58 10.51 -11.81
CA ALA A 93 12.38 11.29 -13.03
C ALA A 93 12.32 10.36 -14.25
N GLY A 94 11.40 10.63 -15.18
CA GLY A 94 11.17 9.79 -16.37
C GLY A 94 10.30 8.55 -16.15
N CYS A 95 10.01 8.16 -14.89
CA CYS A 95 9.08 7.07 -14.61
C CYS A 95 7.60 7.51 -14.66
N PRO A 96 6.66 6.64 -15.06
CA PRO A 96 5.21 6.90 -15.02
C PRO A 96 4.70 7.05 -13.57
N SER A 97 3.46 7.50 -13.37
CA SER A 97 2.87 7.63 -12.02
C SER A 97 2.77 6.28 -11.30
N SER A 98 2.49 5.20 -12.02
CA SER A 98 2.59 3.82 -11.53
C SER A 98 3.98 3.25 -11.83
N PHE A 99 4.95 3.53 -10.96
CA PHE A 99 6.37 3.30 -11.24
C PHE A 99 6.97 2.01 -10.65
N CYS A 100 6.17 1.00 -10.28
CA CYS A 100 6.72 -0.25 -9.73
C CYS A 100 7.67 -0.94 -10.72
N GLY A 101 7.26 -1.07 -11.98
CA GLY A 101 8.09 -1.64 -13.06
C GLY A 101 9.30 -0.77 -13.39
N CYS A 102 9.11 0.54 -13.54
CA CYS A 102 10.20 1.47 -13.84
C CYS A 102 11.28 1.47 -12.73
N GLY A 103 10.87 1.51 -11.47
CA GLY A 103 11.78 1.45 -10.32
C GLY A 103 12.53 0.13 -10.23
N ALA A 104 11.85 -1.01 -10.51
CA ALA A 104 12.51 -2.31 -10.57
C ALA A 104 13.55 -2.36 -11.71
N ALA A 105 13.24 -1.79 -12.89
CA ALA A 105 14.18 -1.74 -14.01
C ALA A 105 15.41 -0.89 -13.68
N LEU A 106 15.23 0.27 -13.04
CA LEU A 106 16.33 1.08 -12.54
C LEU A 106 17.19 0.31 -11.53
N ARG A 107 16.57 -0.42 -10.59
CA ARG A 107 17.29 -1.16 -9.56
C ARG A 107 18.10 -2.34 -10.12
N VAL A 108 17.59 -3.02 -11.15
CA VAL A 108 18.20 -4.23 -11.73
C VAL A 108 19.17 -3.93 -12.86
N PHE A 109 18.80 -3.01 -13.75
CA PHE A 109 19.51 -2.70 -15.01
C PHE A 109 20.21 -1.34 -15.00
N GLY A 110 19.96 -0.49 -13.99
CA GLY A 110 20.53 0.85 -13.91
C GLY A 110 19.93 1.86 -14.90
N ARG A 111 18.87 1.49 -15.63
CA ARG A 111 18.22 2.34 -16.64
C ARG A 111 16.71 2.10 -16.70
N ILE A 112 15.99 3.08 -17.22
CA ILE A 112 14.57 2.93 -17.56
C ILE A 112 14.47 2.03 -18.79
N VAL A 113 13.63 1.01 -18.70
CA VAL A 113 13.27 0.12 -19.82
C VAL A 113 11.76 0.26 -20.00
N PRO A 114 11.29 1.08 -20.96
CA PRO A 114 9.87 1.43 -21.09
C PRO A 114 8.93 0.21 -21.18
N GLU A 115 9.38 -0.85 -21.84
CA GLU A 115 8.66 -2.12 -22.01
C GLU A 115 8.40 -2.81 -20.66
N LEU A 116 9.22 -2.54 -19.66
CA LEU A 116 9.10 -3.08 -18.30
C LEU A 116 8.38 -2.14 -17.33
N ASN A 117 7.91 -0.98 -17.77
CA ASN A 117 7.09 -0.12 -16.90
C ASN A 117 5.79 -0.83 -16.49
N LEU A 118 5.23 -1.65 -17.38
CA LEU A 118 4.08 -2.49 -17.08
C LEU A 118 4.51 -3.76 -16.36
N ALA A 119 4.06 -3.94 -15.11
CA ALA A 119 4.41 -5.10 -14.27
C ALA A 119 4.13 -6.46 -14.94
N ALA A 120 3.08 -6.55 -15.78
CA ALA A 120 2.76 -7.79 -16.49
C ALA A 120 3.86 -8.25 -17.47
N ASN A 121 4.64 -7.32 -18.04
CA ASN A 121 5.69 -7.67 -19.00
C ASN A 121 6.89 -8.34 -18.33
N TRP A 122 7.08 -8.18 -17.02
CA TRP A 122 8.11 -8.90 -16.26
C TRP A 122 7.88 -10.41 -16.24
N LEU A 123 6.64 -10.86 -16.40
CA LEU A 123 6.31 -12.29 -16.46
C LEU A 123 6.82 -12.98 -17.73
N ARG A 124 7.40 -12.23 -18.69
CA ARG A 124 8.07 -12.77 -19.88
C ARG A 124 9.46 -13.31 -19.59
N PHE A 125 10.10 -12.86 -18.51
CA PHE A 125 11.39 -13.39 -18.09
C PHE A 125 11.27 -14.85 -17.61
N PRO A 126 12.33 -15.65 -17.76
CA PRO A 126 12.31 -17.04 -17.33
C PRO A 126 12.04 -17.14 -15.83
N ARG A 127 11.17 -18.08 -15.45
CA ARG A 127 10.89 -18.38 -14.04
C ARG A 127 12.13 -18.98 -13.38
N THR A 128 12.32 -18.67 -12.10
CA THR A 128 13.48 -19.13 -11.32
C THR A 128 13.12 -19.28 -9.84
N SER A 129 14.00 -19.93 -9.08
CA SER A 129 13.92 -19.92 -7.62
C SER A 129 14.21 -18.53 -7.03
N PRO A 130 13.62 -18.17 -5.88
CA PRO A 130 13.93 -16.92 -5.17
C PRO A 130 15.42 -16.79 -4.86
N ALA A 131 16.02 -15.65 -5.23
CA ALA A 131 17.40 -15.31 -4.94
C ALA A 131 17.56 -13.77 -4.95
N PRO A 132 18.60 -13.22 -4.29
CA PRO A 132 18.93 -11.80 -4.40
C PRO A 132 19.09 -11.35 -5.86
N GLY A 133 18.49 -10.21 -6.19
CA GLY A 133 18.47 -9.66 -7.56
C GLY A 133 17.42 -10.26 -8.48
N MET A 134 16.68 -11.29 -8.06
CA MET A 134 15.50 -11.78 -8.78
C MET A 134 14.31 -10.86 -8.54
N VAL A 135 13.30 -11.01 -9.39
CA VAL A 135 12.13 -10.13 -9.35
C VAL A 135 10.88 -10.95 -9.07
N ALA A 136 10.10 -10.49 -8.09
CA ALA A 136 8.78 -11.01 -7.82
C ALA A 136 7.76 -10.18 -8.62
N ALA A 137 7.12 -10.82 -9.59
CA ALA A 137 6.19 -10.16 -10.49
C ALA A 137 4.80 -10.81 -10.47
N ARG A 138 3.78 -9.99 -10.63
CA ARG A 138 2.41 -10.39 -10.96
C ARG A 138 1.76 -9.33 -11.83
N ARG A 139 0.55 -9.60 -12.29
CA ARG A 139 -0.25 -8.56 -12.97
C ARG A 139 -0.48 -7.40 -11.99
N GLY A 140 -0.01 -6.21 -12.34
CA GLY A 140 -0.21 -4.96 -11.59
C GLY A 140 0.85 -4.61 -10.55
N HIS A 141 1.76 -5.51 -10.16
CA HIS A 141 2.83 -5.17 -9.21
C HIS A 141 4.10 -5.98 -9.40
N VAL A 142 5.23 -5.35 -9.13
CA VAL A 142 6.56 -5.96 -9.25
C VAL A 142 7.54 -5.33 -8.26
N PHE A 143 8.41 -6.14 -7.66
CA PHE A 143 9.47 -5.70 -6.76
C PHE A 143 10.71 -6.58 -6.86
N VAL A 144 11.86 -6.05 -6.44
CA VAL A 144 13.16 -6.75 -6.50
C VAL A 144 13.47 -7.39 -5.15
N LEU A 145 13.95 -8.62 -5.16
CA LEU A 145 14.38 -9.35 -3.98
C LEU A 145 15.80 -8.96 -3.59
N GLU A 146 15.99 -8.54 -2.34
CA GLU A 146 17.28 -8.05 -1.85
C GLU A 146 17.93 -9.06 -0.90
N GLN A 147 17.18 -9.53 0.09
CA GLN A 147 17.68 -10.47 1.10
C GLN A 147 16.56 -11.41 1.55
N HIS A 148 16.87 -12.71 1.68
CA HIS A 148 15.94 -13.66 2.29
C HIS A 148 15.84 -13.39 3.80
N LEU A 149 14.62 -13.35 4.33
CA LEU A 149 14.40 -13.18 5.77
C LEU A 149 14.03 -14.51 6.40
N GLU A 150 12.92 -15.11 5.96
CA GLU A 150 12.41 -16.38 6.44
C GLU A 150 11.34 -16.91 5.49
N GLY A 151 11.22 -18.24 5.31
CA GLY A 151 10.17 -18.85 4.49
C GLY A 151 9.96 -18.15 3.13
N ASP A 152 8.72 -17.71 2.87
CA ASP A 152 8.34 -16.94 1.68
C ASP A 152 8.51 -15.42 1.84
N THR A 153 9.15 -14.95 2.91
CA THR A 153 9.31 -13.52 3.22
C THR A 153 10.72 -13.05 2.87
N TRP A 154 10.79 -11.98 2.08
CA TRP A 154 12.03 -11.38 1.60
C TRP A 154 12.05 -9.89 1.88
N MET A 155 13.23 -9.35 2.20
CA MET A 155 13.47 -7.93 2.10
C MET A 155 13.37 -7.54 0.62
N ALA A 156 12.48 -6.61 0.31
CA ALA A 156 12.14 -6.22 -1.04
C ALA A 156 12.42 -4.74 -1.27
N TYR A 157 13.04 -4.42 -2.40
CA TYR A 157 13.01 -3.10 -3.00
C TYR A 157 11.70 -2.95 -3.77
N ASP A 158 10.75 -2.24 -3.17
CA ASP A 158 9.35 -2.16 -3.61
C ASP A 158 8.99 -0.72 -4.03
N ALA A 159 9.19 -0.43 -5.31
CA ALA A 159 8.88 0.87 -5.92
C ALA A 159 7.36 1.04 -6.10
N ASN A 160 6.88 2.27 -5.92
CA ASN A 160 5.46 2.63 -5.96
C ASN A 160 4.62 1.79 -4.99
N SER A 161 5.16 1.54 -3.80
CA SER A 161 4.45 0.93 -2.68
C SER A 161 4.04 2.01 -1.67
N GLY A 162 3.06 1.70 -0.82
CA GLY A 162 2.58 2.52 0.31
C GLY A 162 2.78 4.04 0.18
N GLY A 163 1.76 4.76 -0.29
CA GLY A 163 1.82 6.22 -0.42
C GLY A 163 2.66 6.71 -1.61
N HIS A 164 2.75 5.92 -2.70
CA HIS A 164 3.52 6.26 -3.91
C HIS A 164 5.01 6.48 -3.64
N ALA A 165 5.59 5.71 -2.73
CA ALA A 165 7.00 5.75 -2.38
C ALA A 165 7.74 4.49 -2.85
N THR A 166 9.07 4.55 -2.82
CA THR A 166 9.92 3.36 -2.89
C THR A 166 10.30 2.95 -1.49
N ARG A 167 10.01 1.71 -1.11
CA ARG A 167 10.26 1.19 0.24
C ARG A 167 11.17 -0.03 0.19
N MET A 168 12.03 -0.15 1.19
CA MET A 168 12.73 -1.38 1.57
C MET A 168 11.97 -1.99 2.74
N HIS A 169 11.33 -3.13 2.53
CA HIS A 169 10.51 -3.77 3.56
C HIS A 169 10.32 -5.26 3.34
N ALA A 170 9.95 -5.97 4.41
CA ALA A 170 9.62 -7.38 4.36
C ALA A 170 8.37 -7.62 3.50
N ARG A 171 8.46 -8.54 2.55
CA ARG A 171 7.38 -8.90 1.63
C ARG A 171 7.27 -10.39 1.43
N SER A 172 6.04 -10.89 1.57
CA SER A 172 5.71 -12.25 1.18
C SER A 172 5.70 -12.40 -0.34
N LEU A 173 6.29 -13.49 -0.82
CA LEU A 173 6.28 -13.92 -2.22
C LEU A 173 4.94 -14.55 -2.64
N ARG A 174 4.00 -14.76 -1.71
CA ARG A 174 2.72 -15.43 -2.01
C ARG A 174 1.95 -14.67 -3.10
N GLY A 175 1.62 -15.39 -4.16
CA GLY A 175 0.90 -14.84 -5.33
C GLY A 175 1.78 -14.07 -6.31
N TYR A 176 3.11 -14.17 -6.18
CA TYR A 176 4.07 -13.66 -7.17
C TYR A 176 4.75 -14.81 -7.90
N THR A 177 5.07 -14.57 -9.17
CA THR A 177 5.99 -15.41 -9.93
C THR A 177 7.38 -14.82 -9.81
N ILE A 178 8.36 -15.64 -9.45
CA ILE A 178 9.75 -15.21 -9.40
C ILE A 178 10.38 -15.41 -10.77
N VAL A 179 11.00 -14.35 -11.28
CA VAL A 179 11.62 -14.33 -12.61
C VAL A 179 13.07 -13.88 -12.53
N ASN A 180 13.88 -14.39 -13.45
CA ASN A 180 15.27 -13.98 -13.63
C ASN A 180 15.36 -12.88 -14.71
N PRO A 181 15.51 -11.60 -14.32
CA PRO A 181 15.54 -10.49 -15.26
C PRO A 181 16.80 -10.45 -16.14
N ARG A 182 17.80 -11.30 -15.87
CA ARG A 182 19.04 -11.43 -16.65
C ARG A 182 19.12 -12.74 -17.44
N GLY A 183 18.11 -13.60 -17.30
CA GLY A 183 18.10 -14.94 -17.91
C GLY A 183 17.55 -14.99 -19.34
N GLY A 184 17.12 -13.86 -19.90
CA GLY A 184 16.65 -13.76 -21.29
C GLY A 184 16.54 -12.30 -21.72
N SER A 185 16.76 -12.02 -23.01
CA SER A 185 16.47 -10.70 -23.56
C SER A 185 14.98 -10.52 -23.76
N LEU A 186 14.47 -9.33 -23.47
CA LEU A 186 13.22 -8.86 -24.06
C LEU A 186 13.51 -8.68 -25.55
N ALA A 187 13.09 -9.66 -26.37
CA ALA A 187 13.04 -9.50 -27.81
C ALA A 187 11.93 -8.50 -28.19
#